data_AF-A0A419N1Y4-F1
#
_entry.id   AF-A0A419N1Y4-F1
#
_cell.length_a   1.000
_cell.length_b   1.000
_cell.length_c   1.000
_cell.angle_alpha   90.00
_cell.angle_beta   90.00
_cell.angle_gamma   90.00
#
_symmetry.space_group_name_H-M   'P 1'
#
loop_
_entity.id
_entity.type
_entity.pdbx_description
1 polymer ?
#
loop_
_entity_poly.entity_id
_entity_poly.type
_entity_poly.pdbx_seq_one_letter_code
_entity_poly.pdbx_strand_id
1 'polypeptide(L)'
;MLVLINHGLILGLGSGYPSHWIVLESSLRLAGTQENITEETSDNELVDIEIFSWGELKYMSEFPISRSRTLKEFCSYIYGAVVIKNFKDKA
;
A
#
# COMPACT_ATOMS: atom_id res chain seq x y z
N MET A 1 2.45 -7.93 7.98
CA MET A 1 2.23 -8.46 6.61
C MET A 1 3.02 -7.57 5.69
N LEU A 2 3.93 -8.10 4.88
CA LEU A 2 4.70 -7.28 3.93
C LEU A 2 4.04 -7.41 2.57
N VAL A 3 3.58 -6.31 1.98
CA VAL A 3 3.02 -6.31 0.63
C VAL A 3 4.05 -5.71 -0.32
N LEU A 4 4.31 -6.40 -1.42
CA LEU A 4 5.18 -5.94 -2.49
C LEU A 4 4.38 -5.08 -3.45
N ILE A 5 4.63 -3.77 -3.43
CA ILE A 5 3.92 -2.81 -4.28
C ILE A 5 4.90 -2.17 -5.27
N ASN A 6 4.46 -2.02 -6.52
CA ASN A 6 5.22 -1.39 -7.59
C ASN A 6 5.39 0.12 -7.31
N HIS A 7 6.63 0.61 -7.38
CA HIS A 7 6.95 2.04 -7.21
C HIS A 7 6.26 3.03 -8.17
N GLY A 8 5.70 2.54 -9.28
CA GLY A 8 4.82 3.31 -10.16
C GLY A 8 3.63 3.91 -9.42
N LEU A 9 3.23 3.32 -8.27
CA LEU A 9 2.21 3.85 -7.37
C LEU A 9 2.51 5.30 -6.97
N ILE A 10 3.73 5.57 -6.50
CA ILE A 10 4.17 6.89 -6.02
C ILE A 10 4.65 7.82 -7.13
N LEU A 11 5.05 7.26 -8.28
CA LEU A 11 5.51 8.04 -9.44
C LEU A 11 4.39 8.35 -10.46
N GLY A 12 3.18 7.83 -10.26
CA GLY A 12 2.09 7.96 -11.22
C GLY A 12 2.39 7.30 -12.58
N LEU A 13 3.32 6.35 -12.60
CA LEU A 13 3.71 5.60 -13.79
C LEU A 13 2.88 4.31 -13.91
N GLY A 14 2.76 3.78 -15.12
CA GLY A 14 2.14 2.47 -15.34
C GLY A 14 2.92 1.37 -14.63
N SER A 15 2.23 0.29 -14.24
CA SER A 15 2.78 -0.85 -13.47
C SER A 15 3.85 -1.69 -14.19
N GLY A 16 4.38 -1.25 -15.34
CA GLY A 16 5.17 -2.09 -16.25
C GLY A 16 6.66 -2.26 -15.92
N TYR A 17 7.26 -1.40 -15.09
CA TYR A 17 8.70 -1.46 -14.81
C TYR A 17 8.99 -1.27 -13.32
N PRO A 18 9.00 -2.31 -12.48
CA PRO A 18 9.35 -2.15 -11.07
C PRO A 18 10.86 -1.91 -10.91
N SER A 19 11.26 -0.77 -10.34
CA SER A 19 12.67 -0.47 -9.97
C SER A 19 12.92 -0.58 -8.47
N HIS A 20 11.86 -0.51 -7.64
CA HIS A 20 11.94 -0.69 -6.19
C HIS A 20 10.63 -1.30 -5.63
N TRP A 21 10.76 -2.01 -4.52
CA TRP A 21 9.66 -2.61 -3.76
C TRP A 21 9.25 -1.70 -2.61
N ILE A 22 7.96 -1.36 -2.53
CA ILE A 22 7.36 -0.70 -1.37
C ILE A 22 6.86 -1.80 -0.44
N VAL A 23 6.97 -1.58 0.88
CA VAL A 23 6.46 -2.48 1.92
C VAL A 23 5.36 -1.78 2.72
N LEU A 24 4.24 -2.47 2.88
CA LEU A 24 3.21 -2.11 3.88
C LEU A 24 3.64 -2.56 5.27
N GLU A 25 3.73 -1.63 6.21
CA GLU A 25 3.95 -1.92 7.64
C GLU A 25 2.62 -2.04 8.40
N SER A 26 1.57 -1.34 7.95
CA SER A 26 0.28 -1.26 8.62
C SER A 26 -0.89 -1.82 7.81
N SER A 27 -2.04 -1.98 8.46
CA SER A 27 -3.29 -2.38 7.78
C SER A 27 -3.79 -1.25 6.88
N LEU A 28 -4.33 -1.63 5.73
CA LEU A 28 -4.96 -0.74 4.76
C LEU A 28 -6.12 0.06 5.39
N ARG A 29 -6.14 1.38 5.16
CA ARG A 29 -7.16 2.29 5.68
C ARG A 29 -7.71 3.21 4.58
N LEU A 30 -8.96 3.63 4.77
CA LEU A 30 -9.65 4.60 3.93
C LEU A 30 -9.08 6.01 4.11
N ALA A 31 -8.99 6.74 3.01
CA ALA A 31 -8.58 8.14 3.03
C ALA A 31 -9.64 8.99 3.74
N GLY A 32 -9.20 9.84 4.68
CA GLY A 32 -10.07 10.79 5.39
C GLY A 32 -10.79 10.24 6.64
N THR A 33 -11.25 8.99 6.64
CA THR A 33 -11.90 8.39 7.83
C THR A 33 -10.93 7.57 8.69
N GLN A 34 -9.79 7.15 8.13
CA GLN A 34 -8.85 6.21 8.76
C GLN A 34 -9.48 4.87 9.18
N GLU A 35 -10.67 4.54 8.67
CA GLU A 35 -11.32 3.25 8.90
C GLU A 35 -10.58 2.14 8.16
N ASN A 36 -10.64 0.93 8.70
CA ASN A 36 -10.01 -0.23 8.06
C ASN A 36 -10.76 -0.63 6.78
N ILE A 37 -10.01 -1.05 5.76
CA ILE A 37 -10.59 -1.64 4.55
C ILE A 37 -11.12 -3.04 4.89
N THR A 38 -12.33 -3.34 4.44
CA THR A 38 -13.01 -4.63 4.61
C THR A 38 -13.43 -5.19 3.25
N GLU A 39 -13.94 -6.42 3.23
CA GLU A 39 -14.48 -7.03 2.00
C GLU A 39 -15.69 -6.28 1.44
N GLU A 40 -16.36 -5.45 2.24
CA GLU A 40 -17.49 -4.61 1.81
C GLU A 40 -17.05 -3.21 1.34
N THR A 41 -15.77 -2.87 1.47
CA THR A 41 -15.25 -1.58 1.00
C THR A 41 -15.32 -1.52 -0.52
N SER A 42 -15.93 -0.45 -1.04
CA SER A 42 -16.08 -0.24 -2.48
C SER A 42 -14.73 -0.03 -3.17
N ASP A 43 -14.58 -0.65 -4.34
CA ASP A 43 -13.43 -0.49 -5.24
C ASP A 43 -13.07 0.98 -5.55
N ASN A 44 -14.06 1.87 -5.49
CA ASN A 44 -13.91 3.29 -5.83
C ASN A 44 -13.56 4.17 -4.62
N GLU A 45 -13.52 3.60 -3.42
CA GLU A 45 -13.09 4.35 -2.24
C GLU A 45 -11.63 4.76 -2.36
N LEU A 46 -11.33 5.98 -1.92
CA LEU A 46 -9.96 6.47 -1.89
C LEU A 46 -9.20 5.85 -0.72
N VAL A 47 -7.97 5.44 -0.99
CA VAL A 47 -7.06 4.90 0.02
C VAL A 47 -5.89 5.84 0.22
N ASP A 48 -5.51 6.02 1.48
CA ASP A 48 -4.28 6.72 1.86
C ASP A 48 -3.57 5.91 2.93
N ILE A 49 -2.42 5.36 2.55
CA ILE A 49 -1.78 4.29 3.30
C ILE A 49 -0.35 4.69 3.56
N GLU A 50 0.10 4.40 4.77
CA GLU A 50 1.49 4.56 5.16
C GLU A 50 2.34 3.47 4.49
N ILE A 51 3.31 3.90 3.70
CA ILE A 51 4.17 3.04 2.91
C ILE A 51 5.64 3.31 3.23
N PHE A 52 6.43 2.24 3.32
CA PHE A 52 7.87 2.37 3.41
C PHE A 52 8.50 2.35 2.01
N SER A 53 9.17 3.45 1.66
CA SER A 53 9.80 3.66 0.36
C SER A 53 11.02 4.56 0.52
N TRP A 54 12.11 4.25 -0.21
CA TRP A 54 13.36 5.05 -0.18
C TRP A 54 13.94 5.34 1.22
N GLY A 55 13.72 4.43 2.18
CA GLY A 55 14.18 4.63 3.56
C GLY A 55 13.28 5.52 4.42
N GLU A 56 12.16 5.96 3.89
CA GLU A 56 11.18 6.81 4.57
C GLU A 56 9.86 6.07 4.76
N LEU A 57 9.17 6.37 5.86
CA LEU A 57 7.80 5.93 6.15
C LEU A 57 6.89 7.14 6.04
N LYS A 58 5.99 7.14 5.04
CA LYS A 58 5.11 8.27 4.74
C LYS A 58 3.78 7.77 4.19
N TYR A 59 2.71 8.53 4.39
CA TYR A 59 1.45 8.29 3.68
C TYR A 59 1.63 8.54 2.18
N MET A 60 0.89 7.80 1.37
CA MET A 60 0.87 7.98 -0.08
C MET A 60 0.59 9.44 -0.49
N SER A 61 -0.31 10.11 0.24
CA SER A 61 -0.64 11.52 0.03
C SER A 61 0.54 12.49 0.25
N GLU A 62 1.57 12.09 1.00
CA GLU A 62 2.74 12.91 1.31
C GLU A 62 3.85 12.81 0.24
N PHE A 63 3.75 11.88 -0.72
CA PHE A 63 4.71 11.79 -1.81
C PHE A 63 4.49 12.92 -2.83
N PRO A 64 5.53 13.35 -3.57
CA PRO A 64 5.47 14.54 -4.46
C PRO A 64 4.38 14.49 -5.54
N ILE A 65 3.91 13.30 -5.88
CA ILE A 65 2.87 13.10 -6.91
C ILE A 65 1.49 12.84 -6.25
N SER A 66 1.34 13.22 -4.98
CA SER A 66 0.14 13.28 -4.13
C SER A 66 -1.16 12.97 -4.88
N ARG A 67 -1.42 11.69 -5.09
CA ARG A 67 -2.64 11.19 -5.73
C ARG A 67 -3.16 10.10 -4.85
N SER A 68 -4.15 10.44 -4.03
CA SER A 68 -5.07 9.44 -3.48
C SER A 68 -5.53 8.56 -4.65
N ARG A 69 -5.46 7.26 -4.45
CA ARG A 69 -5.86 6.26 -5.44
C ARG A 69 -7.14 5.59 -4.99
N THR A 70 -7.93 5.12 -5.94
CA THR A 70 -8.99 4.20 -5.56
C THR A 70 -8.40 2.89 -5.05
N LEU A 71 -9.15 2.15 -4.22
CA LEU A 71 -8.76 0.82 -3.76
C LEU A 71 -8.40 -0.09 -4.95
N LYS A 72 -9.20 -0.05 -6.01
CA LYS A 72 -8.95 -0.80 -7.24
C LYS A 72 -7.64 -0.42 -7.92
N GLU A 73 -7.36 0.86 -8.05
CA GLU A 73 -6.09 1.34 -8.61
C GLU A 73 -4.92 0.88 -7.75
N PHE A 74 -4.99 1.05 -6.44
CA PHE A 74 -3.96 0.62 -5.51
C PHE A 74 -3.66 -0.89 -5.65
N CYS A 75 -4.70 -1.72 -5.68
CA CYS A 75 -4.57 -3.17 -5.83
C CYS A 75 -3.88 -3.56 -7.15
N SER A 76 -4.02 -2.77 -8.22
CA SER A 76 -3.33 -3.03 -9.48
C SER A 76 -1.81 -2.87 -9.43
N TYR A 77 -1.28 -2.19 -8.39
CA TYR A 77 0.15 -2.06 -8.14
C TYR A 77 0.71 -3.15 -7.23
N ILE A 78 -0.13 -4.02 -6.66
CA ILE A 78 0.30 -5.13 -5.78
C ILE A 78 0.76 -6.31 -6.64
N TYR A 79 2.01 -6.74 -6.45
CA TYR A 79 2.54 -7.96 -7.07
C TYR A 79 2.37 -9.21 -6.22
N GLY A 80 2.34 -9.03 -4.90
CA GLY A 80 2.22 -10.13 -3.96
C GLY A 80 2.25 -9.64 -2.52
N ALA A 81 1.78 -10.49 -1.62
CA ALA A 81 1.81 -10.24 -0.19
C ALA A 81 2.44 -11.43 0.54
N VAL A 82 3.32 -11.13 1.48
CA VAL A 82 3.95 -12.09 2.39
C VAL A 82 3.37 -11.88 3.78
N VAL A 83 2.65 -12.88 4.27
CA VAL A 83 2.20 -12.92 5.66
C VAL A 83 3.31 -13.55 6.49
N ILE A 84 4.14 -12.72 7.12
CA ILE A 84 5.09 -13.21 8.13
C ILE A 84 4.28 -13.56 9.38
N LYS A 85 4.04 -14.86 9.58
CA LYS A 85 3.49 -15.35 10.84
C LYS A 85 4.62 -15.31 11.87
N ASN A 86 4.47 -14.49 12.90
CA ASN A 86 5.39 -14.54 14.03
C ASN A 86 5.26 -15.93 14.67
N PHE A 87 6.30 -16.76 14.52
CA PHE A 87 6.44 -17.98 15.30
C PHE A 87 6.91 -17.61 16.71
N LYS A 88 6.09 -16.85 17.45
CA LYS A 88 6.19 -16.83 18.90
C LYS A 88 5.31 -17.98 19.36
N ASP A 89 5.93 -19.15 19.55
CA ASP A 89 5.54 -20.20 20.49
C ASP A 89 6.29 -21.49 20.13
N LYS A 90 7.47 -21.65 20.76
CA LYS A 90 8.08 -22.90 21.24
C LYS A 90 9.57 -22.66 21.54
N ALA A 91 9.82 -22.12 22.73
CA ALA A 91 11.04 -22.34 23.48
C ALA A 91 10.65 -22.53 24.95
#